data_AF-A0A832S844-F1
#
_entry.id   AF-A0A832S844-F1
#
_cell.length_a   1.000
_cell.length_b   1.000
_cell.length_c   1.000
_cell.angle_alpha   90.00
_cell.angle_beta   90.00
_cell.angle_gamma   90.00
#
_symmetry.space_group_name_H-M   'P 1'
#
loop_
_entity.id
_entity.type
_entity.pdbx_description
1 polymer ?
#
loop_
_entity_poly.entity_id
_entity_poly.type
_entity_poly.pdbx_seq_one_letter_code
_entity_poly.pdbx_strand_id
1 'polypeptide(L)'
;MREDRQKTYAFNLLTDEIVDDDFFEDKTHENVAETLHKLIDSNDNGFTIGLEGSWGSGKSTVISILKKKLNNSSFHYFYFDAWAHEGDHLRRIFLESLISQLDVESEKLKELKEEISNRKRTTITNTKQYGTKLGKYLAASL
;
A
#
# COMPACT_ATOMS: atom_id res chain seq x y z
N MET A 1 59.25 14.75 -4.78
CA MET A 1 58.10 14.00 -4.27
C MET A 1 56.93 14.97 -4.15
N ARG A 2 55.86 14.77 -4.92
CA ARG A 2 54.65 15.59 -4.85
C ARG A 2 53.65 14.86 -3.98
N GLU A 3 53.24 15.46 -2.88
CA GLU A 3 52.20 14.93 -1.99
C GLU A 3 50.83 15.18 -2.65
N ASP A 4 50.29 14.16 -3.29
CA ASP A 4 48.92 14.15 -3.77
C ASP A 4 47.97 14.03 -2.57
N ARG A 5 47.44 15.18 -2.11
CA ARG A 5 46.35 15.23 -1.14
C ARG A 5 45.11 14.58 -1.74
N GLN A 6 44.73 13.39 -1.27
CA GLN A 6 43.44 12.77 -1.59
C GLN A 6 42.31 13.71 -1.14
N LYS A 7 41.60 14.32 -2.09
CA LYS A 7 40.37 15.06 -1.82
C LYS A 7 39.28 14.07 -1.45
N THR A 8 38.88 14.06 -0.19
CA THR A 8 37.70 13.32 0.26
C THR A 8 36.45 14.09 -0.19
N TYR A 9 35.72 13.56 -1.16
CA TYR A 9 34.42 14.10 -1.54
C TYR A 9 33.36 13.46 -0.64
N ALA A 10 32.63 14.29 0.11
CA ALA A 10 31.43 13.84 0.83
C ALA A 10 30.31 13.65 -0.20
N PHE A 11 29.87 12.40 -0.38
CA PHE A 11 28.73 12.08 -1.23
C PHE A 11 27.45 12.22 -0.39
N ASN A 12 26.62 13.21 -0.72
CA ASN A 12 25.29 13.33 -0.14
C ASN A 12 24.29 12.67 -1.08
N LEU A 13 23.74 11.53 -0.66
CA LEU A 13 22.64 10.89 -1.36
C LEU A 13 21.38 11.72 -1.14
N LEU A 14 20.75 12.14 -2.24
CA LEU A 14 19.42 12.75 -2.20
C LEU A 14 18.39 11.64 -2.43
N THR A 15 17.42 11.53 -1.52
CA THR A 15 16.30 10.61 -1.65
C THR A 15 15.17 11.27 -2.44
N ASP A 16 14.51 10.49 -3.30
CA ASP A 16 13.30 10.91 -3.98
C ASP A 16 12.12 10.62 -3.04
N GLU A 17 11.77 11.62 -2.24
CA GLU A 17 10.68 11.54 -1.27
C GLU A 17 9.51 12.41 -1.69
N ILE A 18 8.30 11.91 -1.43
CA ILE A 18 7.09 12.69 -1.64
C ILE A 18 7.07 13.82 -0.62
N VAL A 19 6.82 15.03 -1.09
CA VAL A 19 6.84 16.24 -0.28
C VAL A 19 5.40 16.69 0.02
N ASP A 20 5.15 17.14 1.24
CA ASP A 20 3.82 17.60 1.69
C ASP A 20 3.59 19.10 1.50
N ASP A 21 4.64 19.84 1.15
CA ASP A 21 4.61 21.28 0.90
C ASP A 21 5.11 21.56 -0.51
N ASP A 22 4.36 22.36 -1.25
CA ASP A 22 4.73 22.78 -2.60
C ASP A 22 5.77 23.91 -2.52
N PHE A 23 7.02 23.65 -2.91
CA PHE A 23 8.09 24.66 -2.89
C PHE A 23 8.18 25.48 -4.18
N PHE A 24 7.35 25.21 -5.20
CA PHE A 24 7.33 26.01 -6.42
C PHE A 24 6.66 27.36 -6.18
N GLU A 25 7.16 28.41 -6.85
CA GLU A 25 6.67 29.78 -6.70
C GLU A 25 5.19 29.91 -7.09
N ASP A 26 4.76 29.17 -8.10
CA ASP A 26 3.41 29.17 -8.66
C ASP A 26 2.44 28.25 -7.91
N LYS A 27 2.93 27.44 -6.96
CA LYS A 27 2.14 26.51 -6.15
C LYS A 27 1.27 25.58 -6.98
N THR A 28 1.79 25.12 -8.13
CA THR A 28 1.00 24.36 -9.10
C THR A 28 0.43 23.07 -8.51
N HIS A 29 1.15 22.33 -7.67
CA HIS A 29 0.63 21.09 -7.05
C HIS A 29 -0.43 21.39 -6.00
N GLU A 30 -0.22 22.44 -5.20
CA GLU A 30 -1.20 22.93 -4.22
C GLU A 30 -2.50 23.36 -4.90
N ASN A 31 -2.43 24.08 -6.02
CA ASN A 31 -3.60 24.54 -6.78
C ASN A 31 -4.43 23.38 -7.33
N VAL A 32 -3.77 22.33 -7.84
CA VAL A 32 -4.47 21.11 -8.29
C VAL A 32 -5.11 20.40 -7.10
N ALA A 33 -4.38 20.22 -6.00
CA ALA A 33 -4.91 19.59 -4.78
C ALA A 33 -6.11 20.36 -4.21
N GLU A 34 -6.09 21.70 -4.23
CA GLU A 34 -7.19 22.56 -3.80
C GLU A 34 -8.42 22.40 -4.69
N THR A 35 -8.22 22.26 -6.01
CA THR A 35 -9.32 22.00 -6.95
C THR A 35 -9.96 20.65 -6.69
N LEU A 36 -9.16 19.61 -6.45
CA LEU A 36 -9.66 18.28 -6.08
C LEU A 36 -10.43 18.32 -4.75
N HIS A 37 -9.90 19.01 -3.74
CA HIS A 37 -10.57 19.18 -2.46
C HIS A 37 -11.96 19.82 -2.61
N LYS A 38 -12.06 20.92 -3.37
CA LYS A 38 -13.35 21.58 -3.66
C LYS A 38 -14.31 20.68 -4.42
N LEU A 39 -13.82 19.88 -5.37
CA LEU A 39 -14.66 18.92 -6.11
C LEU A 39 -15.25 17.86 -5.17
N ILE A 40 -14.44 17.34 -4.23
CA ILE A 40 -14.89 16.37 -3.22
C ILE A 40 -15.91 17.00 -2.28
N ASP A 41 -15.65 18.22 -1.78
CA ASP A 41 -16.53 18.90 -0.81
C ASP A 41 -17.86 19.37 -1.40
N SER A 42 -17.92 19.62 -2.71
CA SER A 42 -19.11 20.13 -3.40
C SER A 42 -20.02 19.05 -4.00
N ASN A 43 -19.64 17.77 -3.93
CA ASN A 43 -20.39 16.68 -4.56
C ASN A 43 -20.65 15.53 -3.58
N ASP A 44 -21.93 15.25 -3.30
CA ASP A 44 -22.35 14.12 -2.46
C ASP A 44 -22.39 12.77 -3.21
N ASN A 45 -22.25 12.80 -4.55
CA ASN A 45 -22.29 11.60 -5.38
C ASN A 45 -20.89 10.98 -5.55
N GLY A 46 -20.82 9.66 -5.66
CA GLY A 46 -19.57 8.97 -5.99
C GLY A 46 -19.11 9.28 -7.42
N PHE A 47 -17.86 9.72 -7.57
CA PHE A 47 -17.22 9.94 -8.87
C PHE A 47 -15.78 9.42 -8.88
N THR A 48 -15.17 9.36 -10.06
CA THR A 48 -13.78 8.91 -10.25
C THR A 48 -12.99 10.00 -10.97
N ILE A 49 -11.81 10.33 -10.46
CA ILE A 49 -10.89 11.29 -11.08
C ILE A 49 -9.60 10.55 -11.47
N GLY A 50 -9.18 10.73 -12.72
CA GLY A 50 -7.85 10.34 -13.18
C GLY A 50 -6.90 11.54 -13.16
N LEU A 51 -5.75 11.39 -12.50
CA LEU A 51 -4.67 12.39 -12.53
C LEU A 51 -3.58 11.93 -13.51
N GLU A 52 -3.57 12.51 -14.71
CA GLU A 52 -2.65 12.14 -15.77
C GLU A 52 -1.43 13.08 -15.85
N GLY A 53 -0.29 12.55 -16.27
CA GLY A 53 0.94 13.32 -16.46
C GLY A 53 2.19 12.45 -16.55
N SER A 54 3.28 13.00 -17.09
CA SER A 54 4.56 12.33 -17.27
C SER A 54 5.14 11.79 -15.95
N TRP A 55 6.01 10.78 -16.01
CA TRP A 55 6.77 10.33 -14.84
C TRP A 55 7.57 11.50 -14.23
N GLY A 56 7.56 11.64 -12.90
CA GLY A 56 8.21 12.75 -12.22
C GLY A 56 7.45 14.09 -12.24
N SER A 57 6.24 14.16 -12.78
CA SER A 57 5.45 15.41 -12.84
C SER A 57 4.84 15.87 -11.49
N GLY A 58 5.11 15.17 -10.38
CA GLY A 58 4.59 15.50 -9.05
C GLY A 58 3.17 15.00 -8.74
N LYS A 59 2.67 13.98 -9.46
CA LYS A 59 1.31 13.42 -9.18
C LYS A 59 1.17 12.92 -7.74
N SER A 60 2.14 12.16 -7.25
CA SER A 60 2.12 11.66 -5.86
C SER A 60 2.19 12.81 -4.85
N THR A 61 2.90 13.89 -5.16
CA THR A 61 2.93 15.14 -4.38
C THR A 61 1.54 15.77 -4.28
N VAL A 62 0.81 15.90 -5.39
CA VAL A 62 -0.58 16.39 -5.39
C VAL A 62 -1.47 15.56 -4.48
N ILE A 63 -1.35 14.22 -4.55
CA ILE A 63 -2.12 13.30 -3.69
C ILE A 63 -1.74 13.45 -2.20
N SER A 64 -0.46 13.67 -1.88
CA SER A 64 0.00 13.92 -0.50
C SER A 64 -0.55 15.23 0.07
N ILE A 65 -0.47 16.31 -0.72
CA ILE A 65 -1.03 17.61 -0.35
C ILE A 65 -2.55 17.51 -0.16
N LEU A 66 -3.26 16.80 -1.06
CA LEU A 66 -4.69 16.56 -0.93
C LEU A 66 -5.04 15.81 0.37
N LYS A 67 -4.27 14.78 0.73
CA LYS A 67 -4.44 14.06 1.99
C LYS A 67 -4.35 15.01 3.19
N LYS A 68 -3.35 15.90 3.22
CA LYS A 68 -3.17 16.89 4.29
C LYS A 68 -4.37 17.84 4.39
N LYS A 69 -4.95 18.26 3.26
CA LYS A 69 -6.18 19.08 3.23
C LYS A 69 -7.38 18.33 3.77
N LEU A 70 -7.52 17.05 3.43
CA LEU A 70 -8.62 16.19 3.90
C LEU A 70 -8.51 15.79 5.38
N ASN A 71 -7.32 15.83 6.00
CA ASN A 71 -7.17 15.47 7.43
C ASN A 71 -8.01 16.34 8.38
N ASN A 72 -8.41 17.56 7.97
CA ASN A 72 -9.26 18.46 8.76
C ASN A 72 -10.75 18.35 8.41
N SER A 73 -11.15 17.35 7.62
CA SER A 73 -12.51 17.16 7.13
C SER A 73 -13.18 15.93 7.74
N SER A 74 -14.48 15.75 7.50
CA SER A 74 -15.22 14.53 7.89
C SER A 74 -14.96 13.33 6.97
N PHE A 75 -14.04 13.45 6.00
CA PHE A 75 -13.75 12.40 5.04
C PHE A 75 -12.74 11.39 5.60
N HIS A 76 -13.05 10.09 5.44
CA HIS A 76 -12.08 9.04 5.65
C HIS A 76 -11.23 8.89 4.39
N TYR A 77 -9.92 9.06 4.52
CA TYR A 77 -8.99 8.93 3.41
C TYR A 77 -8.29 7.57 3.45
N PHE A 78 -8.34 6.85 2.33
CA PHE A 78 -7.65 5.57 2.15
C PHE A 78 -6.67 5.68 0.98
N TYR A 79 -5.40 5.37 1.23
CA TYR A 79 -4.34 5.35 0.22
C TYR A 79 -3.90 3.93 -0.10
N PHE A 80 -3.77 3.62 -1.39
CA PHE A 80 -3.31 2.33 -1.85
C PHE A 80 -2.39 2.47 -3.06
N ASP A 81 -1.16 1.97 -2.92
CA ASP A 81 -0.19 1.88 -4.02
C ASP A 81 -0.32 0.49 -4.67
N ALA A 82 -0.83 0.46 -5.90
CA ALA A 82 -1.00 -0.78 -6.64
C ALA A 82 0.33 -1.37 -7.15
N TRP A 83 1.33 -0.54 -7.42
CA TRP A 83 2.64 -0.97 -7.94
C TRP A 83 3.50 -1.57 -6.84
N ALA A 84 3.47 -1.00 -5.63
CA ALA A 84 4.19 -1.54 -4.48
C ALA A 84 3.75 -2.98 -4.11
N HIS A 85 2.58 -3.40 -4.56
CA HIS A 85 1.99 -4.72 -4.34
C HIS A 85 1.85 -5.54 -5.64
N GLU A 86 2.61 -5.20 -6.68
CA GLU A 86 2.63 -5.98 -7.91
C GLU A 86 3.15 -7.41 -7.63
N GLY A 87 2.42 -8.42 -8.12
CA GLY A 87 2.74 -9.83 -7.92
C GLY A 87 2.03 -10.48 -6.72
N ASP A 88 1.43 -9.69 -5.83
CA ASP A 88 0.58 -10.18 -4.76
C ASP A 88 -0.87 -10.44 -5.22
N HIS A 89 -1.65 -11.12 -4.38
CA HIS A 89 -3.10 -11.17 -4.56
C HIS A 89 -3.72 -9.78 -4.29
N LEU A 90 -3.76 -8.93 -5.31
CA LEU A 90 -4.21 -7.53 -5.25
C LEU A 90 -5.49 -7.33 -4.42
N ARG A 91 -6.52 -8.15 -4.67
CA ARG A 91 -7.80 -8.08 -3.93
C ARG A 91 -7.63 -8.28 -2.43
N ARG A 92 -6.76 -9.21 -2.01
CA ARG A 92 -6.51 -9.50 -0.60
C ARG A 92 -5.81 -8.32 0.05
N ILE A 93 -4.69 -7.88 -0.53
CA ILE A 93 -3.87 -6.81 0.05
C ILE A 93 -4.63 -5.49 0.07
N PHE A 94 -5.42 -5.19 -0.96
CA PHE A 94 -6.29 -4.03 -0.96
C PHE A 94 -7.23 -4.01 0.25
N LEU A 95 -7.90 -5.12 0.54
CA LEU A 95 -8.81 -5.23 1.69
C LEU A 95 -8.06 -5.17 3.02
N GLU A 96 -6.89 -5.81 3.12
CA GLU A 96 -6.05 -5.73 4.32
C GLU A 96 -5.58 -4.30 4.60
N SER A 97 -5.10 -3.61 3.57
CA SER A 97 -4.68 -2.21 3.64
C SER A 97 -5.87 -1.32 3.99
N LEU A 98 -7.04 -1.54 3.41
CA LEU A 98 -8.26 -0.79 3.73
C LEU A 98 -8.65 -0.96 5.20
N ILE A 99 -8.76 -2.20 5.67
CA ILE A 99 -9.15 -2.48 7.07
C ILE A 99 -8.11 -1.94 8.05
N SER A 100 -6.82 -1.96 7.70
CA SER A 100 -5.77 -1.43 8.57
C SER A 100 -5.72 0.10 8.65
N GLN A 101 -6.19 0.82 7.63
CA GLN A 101 -6.25 2.29 7.62
C GLN A 101 -7.56 2.84 8.18
N LEU A 102 -8.63 2.05 8.19
CA LEU A 102 -9.88 2.39 8.88
C LEU A 102 -9.65 2.24 10.39
N ASP A 103 -9.48 3.34 11.11
CA ASP A 103 -9.32 3.41 12.57
C ASP A 103 -10.62 3.05 13.31
N VAL A 104 -11.08 1.82 13.14
CA VAL A 104 -12.35 1.33 13.65
C VAL A 104 -12.09 0.18 14.63
N GLU A 105 -12.28 0.47 15.92
CA GLU A 105 -12.33 -0.50 17.01
C GLU A 105 -13.58 -1.38 16.88
N SER A 106 -13.57 -2.31 15.91
CA SER A 106 -14.63 -3.29 15.71
C SER A 106 -14.04 -4.70 15.77
N GLU A 107 -14.49 -5.49 16.74
CA GLU A 107 -14.12 -6.90 16.84
C GLU A 107 -14.43 -7.67 15.56
N LYS A 108 -15.54 -7.33 14.87
CA LYS A 108 -15.89 -7.93 13.58
C LYS A 108 -14.88 -7.60 12.48
N LEU A 109 -14.33 -6.38 12.46
CA LEU A 109 -13.29 -6.01 11.49
C LEU A 109 -11.95 -6.67 11.83
N LYS A 110 -11.63 -6.85 13.11
CA LYS A 110 -10.47 -7.62 13.55
C LYS A 110 -10.57 -9.07 13.08
N GLU A 111 -11.71 -9.73 13.29
CA GLU A 111 -11.99 -11.08 12.80
C GLU A 111 -11.88 -11.17 11.28
N LEU A 112 -12.49 -10.22 10.55
CA LEU A 112 -12.45 -10.18 9.08
C LEU A 112 -11.01 -10.01 8.55
N LYS A 113 -10.20 -9.18 9.21
CA LYS A 113 -8.78 -9.01 8.88
C LYS A 113 -8.02 -10.34 9.06
N GLU A 114 -8.24 -11.05 10.15
CA GLU A 114 -7.61 -12.35 10.39
C GLU A 114 -7.99 -13.42 9.36
N GLU A 115 -9.25 -13.42 8.93
CA GLU A 115 -9.78 -14.31 7.90
C GLU A 115 -9.12 -14.02 6.54
N ILE A 116 -9.11 -12.76 6.11
CA ILE A 116 -8.54 -12.32 4.83
C ILE A 116 -7.03 -12.60 4.78
N SER A 117 -6.31 -12.44 5.90
CA SER A 117 -4.88 -12.71 6.01
C SER A 117 -4.49 -14.19 6.03
N ASN A 118 -5.44 -15.12 5.86
CA ASN A 118 -5.18 -16.57 5.86
C ASN A 118 -4.45 -17.09 7.12
N ARG A 119 -4.56 -16.41 8.26
CA ARG A 119 -4.02 -16.92 9.54
C ARG A 119 -4.77 -18.16 10.06
N LYS A 120 -5.94 -18.49 9.48
CA LYS A 120 -6.63 -19.78 9.67
C LYS A 120 -6.77 -20.51 8.33
N ARG A 121 -5.73 -21.27 7.96
CA ARG A 121 -5.82 -22.23 6.86
C ARG A 121 -6.48 -23.50 7.37
N THR A 122 -7.81 -23.57 7.33
CA THR A 122 -8.52 -24.82 7.65
C THR A 122 -8.45 -25.74 6.43
N THR A 123 -7.37 -26.50 6.32
CA THR A 123 -7.28 -27.56 5.31
C THR A 123 -8.00 -28.79 5.85
N ILE A 124 -9.22 -29.05 5.38
CA ILE A 124 -9.89 -30.34 5.60
C ILE A 124 -9.21 -31.34 4.66
N THR A 125 -8.08 -31.89 5.09
CA THR A 125 -7.44 -33.00 4.37
C THR A 125 -8.14 -34.29 4.75
N ASN A 126 -9.01 -34.78 3.87
CA ASN A 126 -9.48 -36.16 3.96
C ASN A 126 -8.35 -37.11 3.53
N THR A 127 -7.43 -37.40 4.45
CA THR A 127 -6.41 -38.44 4.26
C THR A 127 -7.06 -39.80 4.53
N LYS A 128 -7.51 -40.48 3.47
CA LYS A 128 -7.72 -41.93 3.55
C LYS A 128 -6.35 -42.61 3.48
N GLN A 129 -5.79 -42.99 4.64
CA GLN A 129 -4.62 -43.88 4.68
C GLN A 129 -5.03 -45.25 4.10
N TYR A 130 -4.75 -45.47 2.82
CA TYR A 130 -4.65 -46.83 2.32
C TYR A 130 -3.22 -47.29 2.59
N GLY A 131 -3.04 -48.18 3.57
CA GLY A 131 -1.77 -48.90 3.72
C GLY A 131 -1.47 -49.60 2.40
N THR A 132 -0.43 -49.16 1.70
CA THR A 132 -0.05 -49.74 0.42
C THR A 132 0.28 -51.22 0.63
N LYS A 133 0.02 -52.07 -0.38
CA LYS A 133 0.32 -53.50 -0.27
C LYS A 133 1.76 -53.74 0.15
N LEU A 134 2.69 -52.93 -0.37
CA LEU A 134 4.11 -52.94 0.00
C LEU A 134 4.35 -52.62 1.48
N GLY A 135 3.68 -51.61 2.04
CA GLY A 135 3.77 -51.30 3.45
C GLY A 135 3.32 -52.44 4.37
N LYS A 136 2.31 -53.22 3.95
CA LYS A 136 1.87 -54.41 4.68
C LYS A 136 2.88 -55.56 4.61
N TYR A 137 3.52 -55.78 3.45
CA TYR A 137 4.55 -56.81 3.32
C TYR A 137 5.81 -56.49 4.13
N LEU A 138 6.23 -55.22 4.15
CA LEU A 138 7.39 -54.78 4.94
C LEU A 138 7.16 -54.94 6.45
N ALA A 139 5.96 -54.60 6.94
CA ALA A 139 5.61 -54.79 8.35
C ALA A 139 5.52 -56.27 8.78
N ALA A 140 5.25 -57.17 7.85
CA ALA A 140 5.20 -58.62 8.12
C ALA A 140 6.58 -59.31 8.01
N SER A 141 7.60 -58.59 7.50
CA SER A 141 8.97 -59.11 7.34
C SER A 141 9.95 -58.71 8.46
N LEU A 142 9.48 -57.91 9.42
CA LEU A 142 10.16 -57.56 10.68
C LEU A 142 9.65 -58.44 11.81
#